data_AF-A0AAV3RTF3-F1
#
_entry.id   AF-A0AAV3RTF3-F1
#
_cell.length_a   1.000
_cell.length_b   1.000
_cell.length_c   1.000
_cell.angle_alpha   90.00
_cell.angle_beta   90.00
_cell.angle_gamma   90.00
#
_symmetry.space_group_name_H-M   'P 1'
#
loop_
_entity.id
_entity.type
_entity.pdbx_description
1 polymer ?
#
loop_
_entity_poly.entity_id
_entity_poly.type
_entity_poly.pdbx_seq_one_letter_code
_entity_poly.pdbx_strand_id
1 'polypeptide(L)'
;MSVEDFKSQELEYVFLPIVFQHHFSVFVVNLKEEKCEYLNSLEEVQLVKPVEEAANYVIRSLLGFLKCRDGKINKLADWNNIWEIPLRPQQPNRTNGCGWFVMKYIKEWDGQGKDMMTFKS
;
A
#
# COMPACT_ATOMS: atom_id res chain seq x y z
N MET A 1 -21.28 -4.83 -12.55
CA MET A 1 -21.06 -4.45 -11.14
C MET A 1 -21.60 -3.04 -11.00
N SER A 2 -22.77 -2.88 -10.42
CA SER A 2 -23.25 -1.54 -10.05
C SER A 2 -22.43 -1.08 -8.83
N VAL A 3 -22.37 0.22 -8.57
CA VAL A 3 -21.71 0.78 -7.37
C VAL A 3 -22.36 0.23 -6.07
N GLU A 4 -23.57 -0.30 -6.17
CA GLU A 4 -24.34 -0.87 -5.06
C GLU A 4 -23.91 -2.30 -4.68
N ASP A 5 -23.13 -3.00 -5.51
CA ASP A 5 -22.67 -4.36 -5.24
C ASP A 5 -21.41 -4.43 -4.35
N PHE A 6 -20.78 -3.28 -4.07
CA PHE A 6 -19.49 -3.24 -3.39
C PHE A 6 -19.63 -3.26 -1.86
N LYS A 7 -19.41 -4.44 -1.26
CA LYS A 7 -19.35 -4.62 0.19
C LYS A 7 -17.92 -4.41 0.70
N SER A 8 -17.65 -3.27 1.32
CA SER A 8 -16.37 -2.99 2.02
C SER A 8 -16.01 -4.01 3.07
N GLN A 9 -17.00 -4.66 3.67
CA GLN A 9 -16.76 -5.69 4.67
C GLN A 9 -16.02 -6.90 4.09
N GLU A 10 -16.02 -7.05 2.76
CA GLU A 10 -15.28 -8.09 2.03
C GLU A 10 -13.89 -7.60 1.58
N LEU A 11 -13.56 -6.31 1.77
CA LEU A 11 -12.23 -5.79 1.49
C LEU A 11 -11.25 -6.17 2.60
N GLU A 12 -10.16 -6.81 2.21
CA GLU A 12 -9.04 -7.09 3.10
C GLU A 12 -7.90 -6.10 2.87
N TYR A 13 -7.49 -5.92 1.63
CA TYR A 13 -6.38 -5.03 1.26
C TYR A 13 -6.86 -3.89 0.37
N VAL A 14 -6.27 -2.71 0.56
CA VAL A 14 -6.32 -1.60 -0.39
C VAL A 14 -4.91 -1.26 -0.81
N PHE A 15 -4.66 -1.28 -2.12
CA PHE A 15 -3.38 -0.90 -2.71
C PHE A 15 -3.48 0.55 -3.21
N LEU A 16 -2.51 1.37 -2.81
CA LEU A 16 -2.41 2.78 -3.20
C LEU A 16 -1.08 2.99 -3.92
N PRO A 17 -1.03 2.78 -5.24
CA PRO A 17 0.13 3.12 -6.05
C PRO A 17 0.37 4.64 -6.02
N ILE A 18 1.63 5.03 -5.90
CA ILE A 18 2.04 6.43 -5.87
C ILE A 18 3.17 6.66 -6.87
N VAL A 19 3.24 7.87 -7.39
CA VAL A 19 4.34 8.33 -8.23
C VAL A 19 4.94 9.57 -7.60
N PHE A 20 6.22 9.50 -7.26
CA PHE A 20 6.95 10.65 -6.75
C PHE A 20 8.30 10.77 -7.45
N GLN A 21 8.60 11.95 -7.99
CA GLN A 21 9.86 12.22 -8.72
C GLN A 21 10.23 11.12 -9.72
N HIS A 22 9.25 10.68 -10.51
CA HIS A 22 9.36 9.62 -11.54
C HIS A 22 9.57 8.18 -11.02
N HIS A 23 9.41 7.95 -9.73
CA HIS A 23 9.48 6.63 -9.13
C HIS A 23 8.11 6.12 -8.71
N PHE A 24 7.78 4.89 -9.09
CA PHE A 24 6.56 4.20 -8.68
C PHE A 24 6.81 3.36 -7.42
N SER A 25 5.93 3.52 -6.43
CA SER A 25 5.86 2.69 -5.23
C SER A 25 4.40 2.44 -4.86
N VAL A 26 4.13 1.65 -3.81
CA VAL A 26 2.77 1.33 -3.40
C VAL A 26 2.66 1.22 -1.89
N PHE A 27 1.60 1.81 -1.34
CA PHE A 27 1.16 1.52 0.01
C PHE A 27 0.14 0.38 -0.01
N VAL A 28 0.27 -0.54 0.93
CA VAL A 28 -0.67 -1.64 1.13
C VAL A 28 -1.35 -1.47 2.48
N VAL A 29 -2.64 -1.19 2.47
CA VAL A 29 -3.46 -1.05 3.68
C VAL A 29 -4.17 -2.37 3.94
N ASN A 30 -3.80 -3.07 5.00
CA ASN A 30 -4.56 -4.21 5.51
C ASN A 30 -5.65 -3.67 6.45
N LEU A 31 -6.91 -3.73 6.00
CA LEU A 31 -8.07 -3.25 6.74
C LEU A 31 -8.45 -4.16 7.92
N LYS A 32 -8.07 -5.45 7.87
CA LYS A 32 -8.39 -6.43 8.93
C LYS A 32 -7.38 -6.38 10.07
N GLU A 33 -6.10 -6.43 9.73
CA GLU A 33 -5.01 -6.39 10.72
C GLU A 33 -4.73 -5.00 11.24
N GLU A 34 -5.39 -4.01 10.63
CA GLU A 34 -5.10 -2.64 10.93
C GLU A 34 -3.58 -2.37 10.76
N LYS A 35 -3.06 -2.59 9.54
CA LYS A 35 -1.67 -2.31 9.18
C LYS A 35 -1.57 -1.53 7.86
N CYS A 36 -0.53 -0.71 7.72
CA CYS A 36 -0.09 -0.27 6.39
C CYS A 36 1.40 -0.54 6.17
N GLU A 37 1.75 -0.82 4.91
CA GLU A 37 3.09 -1.18 4.49
C GLU A 37 3.50 -0.35 3.27
N TYR A 38 4.77 0.04 3.22
CA TYR A 38 5.33 0.78 2.09
C TYR A 38 6.25 -0.11 1.27
N LEU A 39 5.82 -0.45 0.05
CA LEU A 39 6.57 -1.27 -0.89
C LEU A 39 7.24 -0.39 -1.94
N ASN A 40 8.56 -0.43 -1.93
CA ASN A 40 9.42 0.34 -2.79
C ASN A 40 10.57 -0.56 -3.30
N SER A 41 10.70 -0.69 -4.61
CA SER A 41 11.71 -1.54 -5.23
C SER A 41 13.15 -0.99 -5.17
N LEU A 42 13.33 0.28 -4.76
CA LEU A 42 14.66 0.87 -4.55
C LEU A 42 15.08 0.74 -3.08
N GLU A 43 16.29 0.24 -2.86
CA GLU A 43 16.89 0.01 -1.53
C GLU A 43 17.18 1.33 -0.77
N GLU A 44 17.61 2.36 -1.48
CA GLU A 44 18.07 3.63 -0.89
C GLU A 44 16.97 4.69 -0.71
N VAL A 45 15.80 4.49 -1.32
CA VAL A 45 14.73 5.49 -1.26
C VAL A 45 13.89 5.22 -0.03
N GLN A 46 14.35 5.78 1.08
CA GLN A 46 13.53 5.93 2.29
C GLN A 46 12.25 6.68 1.94
N LEU A 47 11.16 6.33 2.61
CA LEU A 47 9.93 7.08 2.51
C LEU A 47 10.20 8.53 2.92
N VAL A 48 10.08 9.46 1.99
CA VAL A 48 10.29 10.89 2.28
C VAL A 48 9.03 11.49 2.89
N LYS A 49 9.21 12.41 3.85
CA LYS A 49 8.11 13.03 4.61
C LYS A 49 6.94 13.56 3.74
N PRO A 50 7.16 14.22 2.59
CA PRO A 50 6.04 14.66 1.75
C PRO A 50 5.20 13.50 1.18
N VAL A 51 5.84 12.38 0.84
CA VAL A 51 5.14 11.18 0.34
C VAL A 51 4.36 10.53 1.47
N GLU A 52 4.95 10.46 2.65
CA GLU A 52 4.29 9.98 3.86
C GLU A 52 3.06 10.82 4.22
N GLU A 53 3.17 12.15 4.23
CA GLU A 53 2.07 13.06 4.55
C GLU A 53 0.92 12.94 3.54
N ALA A 54 1.25 12.86 2.25
CA ALA A 54 0.26 12.65 1.19
C ALA A 54 -0.44 11.29 1.35
N ALA A 55 0.30 10.22 1.62
CA ALA A 55 -0.26 8.89 1.85
C ALA A 55 -1.15 8.85 3.09
N ASN A 56 -0.71 9.46 4.19
CA ASN A 56 -1.48 9.64 5.42
C ASN A 56 -2.83 10.32 5.13
N TYR A 57 -2.82 11.41 4.36
CA TYR A 57 -4.04 12.11 4.00
C TYR A 57 -5.00 11.21 3.21
N VAL A 58 -4.50 10.57 2.14
CA VAL A 58 -5.30 9.68 1.28
C VAL A 58 -5.90 8.52 2.07
N ILE A 59 -5.10 7.88 2.92
CA ILE A 59 -5.54 6.77 3.75
C ILE A 59 -6.58 7.24 4.75
N ARG A 60 -6.36 8.35 5.46
CA ARG A 60 -7.37 8.91 6.37
C ARG A 60 -8.68 9.25 5.64
N SER A 61 -8.62 9.77 4.41
CA SER A 61 -9.81 10.02 3.58
C SER A 61 -10.53 8.72 3.19
N LEU A 62 -9.80 7.71 2.74
CA LEU A 62 -10.36 6.38 2.43
C LEU A 62 -11.08 5.79 3.65
N LEU A 63 -10.43 5.83 4.81
CA LEU A 63 -10.97 5.27 6.02
C LEU A 63 -12.17 6.07 6.55
N GLY A 64 -12.14 7.39 6.41
CA GLY A 64 -13.29 8.25 6.66
C GLY A 64 -14.49 7.91 5.76
N PHE A 65 -14.24 7.67 4.47
CA PHE A 65 -15.27 7.24 3.53
C PHE A 65 -15.87 5.87 3.92
N LEU A 66 -15.03 4.87 4.21
CA LEU A 66 -15.47 3.54 4.63
C LEU A 66 -16.29 3.62 5.93
N LYS A 67 -15.87 4.45 6.89
CA LYS A 67 -16.63 4.71 8.13
C LYS A 67 -18.00 5.31 7.84
N CYS A 68 -18.08 6.36 7.02
CA CYS A 68 -19.35 7.00 6.68
C CYS A 68 -20.33 6.05 5.99
N ARG A 69 -19.82 5.15 5.16
CA ARG A 69 -20.64 4.19 4.43
C ARG A 69 -21.15 3.05 5.31
N ASP A 70 -20.27 2.47 6.13
CA ASP A 70 -20.56 1.20 6.80
C ASP A 70 -20.95 1.35 8.27
N GLY A 71 -20.84 2.56 8.81
CA GLY A 71 -21.14 2.87 10.22
C GLY A 71 -20.17 2.24 11.22
N LYS A 72 -19.15 1.51 10.77
CA LYS A 72 -18.12 0.93 11.63
C LYS A 72 -16.95 1.89 11.83
N ILE A 73 -16.59 2.11 13.09
CA ILE A 73 -15.35 2.78 13.48
C ILE A 73 -14.26 1.70 13.46
N ASN A 74 -13.48 1.61 12.39
CA ASN A 74 -12.15 1.02 12.53
C ASN A 74 -11.33 2.01 13.40
N LYS A 75 -10.51 1.51 14.33
CA LYS A 75 -9.74 2.34 15.29
C LYS A 75 -8.56 3.09 14.63
N LEU A 76 -8.59 3.20 13.31
CA LEU A 76 -7.55 3.73 12.45
C LEU A 76 -7.29 5.24 12.64
N ALA A 77 -8.03 5.93 13.51
CA ALA A 77 -7.75 7.32 13.84
C ALA A 77 -6.44 7.50 14.65
N ASP A 78 -5.99 6.45 15.34
CA ASP A 78 -4.83 6.45 16.27
C ASP A 78 -3.51 6.02 15.62
N TRP A 79 -3.52 5.91 14.31
CA TRP A 79 -2.42 5.46 13.47
C TRP A 79 -1.37 6.56 13.29
N ASN A 80 -0.56 6.74 14.32
CA ASN A 80 0.72 7.44 14.25
C ASN A 80 1.80 6.41 13.92
N ASN A 81 2.45 6.53 12.74
CA ASN A 81 3.55 5.68 12.22
C ASN A 81 3.13 4.33 11.63
N ILE A 82 2.46 4.36 10.48
CA ILE A 82 1.73 3.21 9.94
C ILE A 82 2.50 2.45 8.85
N TRP A 83 3.81 2.43 8.88
CA TRP A 83 4.51 1.87 7.72
C TRP A 83 5.64 0.98 8.17
N GLU A 84 5.46 -0.31 7.92
CA GLU A 84 6.57 -1.23 7.87
C GLU A 84 7.15 -1.24 6.44
N ILE A 85 8.46 -1.42 6.36
CA ILE A 85 9.19 -1.68 5.13
C ILE A 85 9.47 -3.19 5.14
N PRO A 86 8.59 -4.03 4.55
CA PRO A 86 8.81 -5.47 4.54
C PRO A 86 9.97 -5.82 3.60
N LEU A 87 10.58 -6.98 3.87
CA LEU A 87 11.53 -7.61 2.96
C LEU A 87 10.85 -7.87 1.61
N ARG A 88 11.53 -7.57 0.52
CA ARG A 88 10.95 -7.66 -0.82
C ARG A 88 12.03 -7.67 -1.89
N PRO A 89 11.75 -8.21 -3.09
CA PRO A 89 12.63 -8.06 -4.22
C PRO A 89 12.85 -6.61 -4.54
N GLN A 90 14.10 -6.30 -4.82
CA GLN A 90 14.54 -4.98 -5.24
C GLN A 90 14.82 -5.02 -6.74
N GLN A 91 14.66 -3.87 -7.40
CA GLN A 91 15.12 -3.75 -8.78
C GLN A 91 16.65 -3.63 -8.80
N PRO A 92 17.35 -4.40 -9.65
CA PRO A 92 18.81 -4.45 -9.65
C PRO A 92 19.46 -3.22 -10.31
N ASN A 93 18.95 -2.00 -10.08
CA ASN A 93 19.44 -0.67 -10.51
C ASN A 93 18.29 0.37 -10.53
N ARG A 94 18.61 1.67 -10.64
CA ARG A 94 17.63 2.77 -10.87
C ARG A 94 17.08 2.78 -12.31
N THR A 95 16.73 1.63 -12.85
CA THR A 95 16.10 1.53 -14.19
C THR A 95 14.60 1.84 -14.11
N ASN A 96 13.96 1.99 -15.28
CA ASN A 96 12.53 2.30 -15.42
C ASN A 96 11.58 1.13 -15.03
N GLY A 97 12.05 0.17 -14.23
CA GLY A 97 11.31 -1.03 -13.83
C GLY A 97 10.35 -0.84 -12.66
N CYS A 98 10.37 0.32 -11.98
CA CYS A 98 9.61 0.55 -10.74
C CYS A 98 8.10 0.26 -10.87
N GLY A 99 7.49 0.64 -12.00
CA GLY A 99 6.08 0.33 -12.28
C GLY A 99 5.80 -1.17 -12.39
N TRP A 100 6.70 -1.94 -13.02
CA TRP A 100 6.58 -3.41 -13.11
C TRP A 100 6.64 -4.05 -11.73
N PHE A 101 7.57 -3.60 -10.88
CA PHE A 101 7.67 -4.06 -9.50
C PHE A 101 6.41 -3.76 -8.69
N VAL A 102 5.82 -2.56 -8.82
CA VAL A 102 4.54 -2.24 -8.17
C VAL A 102 3.42 -3.18 -8.62
N MET A 103 3.28 -3.43 -9.93
CA MET A 103 2.27 -4.35 -10.44
C MET A 103 2.50 -5.78 -9.93
N LYS A 104 3.76 -6.20 -9.83
CA LYS A 104 4.16 -7.48 -9.27
C LYS A 104 3.85 -7.60 -7.78
N TYR A 105 4.17 -6.58 -6.98
CA TYR A 105 3.79 -6.51 -5.57
C TYR A 105 2.28 -6.66 -5.42
N ILE A 106 1.46 -5.90 -6.14
CA ILE A 106 -0.01 -5.96 -6.04
C ILE A 106 -0.53 -7.35 -6.42
N LYS A 107 0.01 -7.95 -7.49
CA LYS A 107 -0.45 -9.25 -7.99
C LYS A 107 -0.10 -10.41 -7.04
N GLU A 108 1.10 -10.36 -6.44
CA GLU A 108 1.67 -11.46 -5.68
C GLU A 108 1.59 -11.23 -4.16
N TRP A 109 0.97 -10.13 -3.71
CA TRP A 109 0.79 -9.83 -2.29
C TRP A 109 -0.11 -10.85 -1.61
N ASP A 110 0.44 -11.56 -0.63
CA ASP A 110 -0.22 -12.59 0.16
C ASP A 110 -0.43 -12.18 1.63
N GLY A 111 -0.03 -10.96 1.99
CA GLY A 111 -0.08 -10.45 3.37
C GLY A 111 1.09 -10.86 4.25
N GLN A 112 1.99 -11.74 3.80
CA GLN A 112 3.06 -12.28 4.65
C GLN A 112 4.43 -11.64 4.41
N GLY A 113 4.60 -10.82 3.38
CA GLY A 113 5.83 -10.04 3.14
C GLY A 113 7.13 -10.85 3.07
N LYS A 114 7.05 -12.19 3.03
CA LYS A 114 8.19 -13.12 3.17
C LYS A 114 8.46 -13.94 1.92
N ASP A 115 7.43 -14.27 1.14
CA ASP A 115 7.56 -15.15 -0.02
C ASP A 115 7.78 -14.42 -1.36
N MET A 116 7.93 -13.10 -1.34
CA MET A 116 8.20 -12.35 -2.57
C MET A 116 9.61 -12.58 -3.13
N MET A 117 10.52 -13.31 -2.45
CA MET A 117 11.96 -13.44 -2.75
C MET A 117 12.37 -13.87 -4.17
N THR A 118 11.45 -14.20 -5.09
CA THR A 118 11.80 -14.65 -6.45
C THR A 118 10.91 -14.07 -7.53
N PHE A 119 11.01 -12.77 -7.82
CA PHE A 119 10.62 -12.29 -9.15
C PHE A 119 11.63 -12.80 -10.17
N LYS A 120 11.34 -13.96 -10.79
CA LYS A 120 12.04 -14.35 -12.02
C LYS A 120 11.61 -13.38 -13.12
N SER A 121 12.63 -12.81 -13.77
CA SER A 121 12.51 -11.99 -14.98
C SER A 121 11.98 -12.81 -16.15
#